data_AF-A0AAE0SQL7-F1
#
_entry.id   AF-A0AAE0SQL7-F1
#
_cell.length_a   1.000
_cell.length_b   1.000
_cell.length_c   1.000
_cell.angle_alpha   90.00
_cell.angle_beta   90.00
_cell.angle_gamma   90.00
#
_symmetry.space_group_name_H-M   'P 1'
#
loop_
_entity.id
_entity.type
_entity.pdbx_description
1 polymer ?
#
loop_
_entity_poly.entity_id
_entity_poly.type
_entity_poly.pdbx_seq_one_letter_code
_entity_poly.pdbx_strand_id
1 'polypeptide(L)'
;MGHVTSGEVTYVENGRSITVFCDFHGDYGYSFLSKAAISSLTSLDYVCQYKQEAMVRVLRPGGIQRESVLKQLHRYQAVYSLSFFLNRYDGYNAPLNRLQPYLYLAFLPISMANVKGTVQGYSANGVDFNFTSSDGNPNSYFVFFAGNQGFSISRLLNSSMINGWITAAQDITTDRYLPATTQKNKGYFMPFEVHFGGSGGLITSNTITHVEGAAVGCRFDKDT
;
A
#
# COMPACT_ATOMS: atom_id res chain seq x y z
N MET A 1 -29.78 -5.47 -13.04
CA MET A 1 -28.31 -5.51 -12.92
C MET A 1 -27.98 -6.35 -11.70
N GLY A 2 -27.19 -7.42 -11.85
CA GLY A 2 -26.85 -8.30 -10.72
C GLY A 2 -25.97 -7.59 -9.69
N HIS A 3 -26.24 -7.81 -8.40
CA HIS A 3 -25.32 -7.42 -7.33
C HIS A 3 -23.99 -8.15 -7.55
N VAL A 4 -22.91 -7.41 -7.80
CA VAL A 4 -21.56 -7.97 -7.79
C VAL A 4 -21.09 -7.94 -6.35
N THR A 5 -20.79 -9.12 -5.80
CA THR A 5 -20.33 -9.28 -4.41
C THR A 5 -18.80 -9.25 -4.36
N SER A 6 -18.23 -8.61 -3.34
CA SER A 6 -16.79 -8.66 -3.07
C SER A 6 -16.30 -10.11 -2.88
N GLY A 7 -15.09 -10.41 -3.35
CA GLY A 7 -14.57 -11.77 -3.29
C GLY A 7 -13.32 -12.00 -4.14
N GLU A 8 -12.81 -13.23 -4.10
CA GLU A 8 -11.67 -13.61 -4.95
C GLU A 8 -12.10 -13.82 -6.40
N VAL A 9 -11.36 -13.20 -7.32
CA VAL A 9 -11.48 -13.36 -8.76
C VAL A 9 -10.16 -13.90 -9.30
N THR A 10 -10.22 -14.88 -10.20
CA THR A 10 -9.02 -15.42 -10.88
C THR A 10 -9.11 -15.14 -12.37
N TYR A 11 -8.07 -14.56 -12.93
CA TYR A 11 -7.90 -14.34 -14.37
C TYR A 11 -6.57 -14.93 -14.84
N VAL A 12 -6.39 -15.06 -16.16
CA VAL A 12 -5.15 -15.58 -16.75
C VAL A 12 -4.40 -14.46 -17.43
N GLU A 13 -3.14 -14.27 -17.06
CA GLU A 13 -2.22 -13.31 -17.68
C GLU A 13 -0.96 -14.04 -18.13
N ASN A 14 -0.61 -13.95 -19.41
CA ASN A 14 0.55 -14.62 -20.01
C ASN A 14 0.62 -16.13 -19.66
N GLY A 15 -0.53 -16.81 -19.66
CA GLY A 15 -0.64 -18.24 -19.33
C GLY A 15 -0.55 -18.58 -17.84
N ARG A 16 -0.51 -17.58 -16.94
CA ARG A 16 -0.50 -17.77 -15.48
C ARG A 16 -1.83 -17.36 -14.87
N SER A 17 -2.38 -18.19 -13.99
CA SER A 17 -3.56 -17.83 -13.19
C SER A 17 -3.17 -16.86 -12.08
N ILE A 18 -3.77 -15.68 -12.08
CA ILE A 18 -3.60 -14.64 -11.07
C ILE A 18 -4.90 -14.54 -10.27
N THR A 19 -4.81 -14.70 -8.96
CA THR A 19 -5.94 -14.47 -8.05
C THR A 19 -5.77 -13.14 -7.32
N VAL A 20 -6.81 -12.33 -7.38
CA VAL A 20 -6.96 -11.05 -6.67
C VAL A 20 -8.24 -11.08 -5.86
N PHE A 21 -8.32 -10.26 -4.81
CA PHE A 21 -9.58 -10.02 -4.12
C PHE A 21 -10.13 -8.68 -4.60
N CYS A 22 -11.33 -8.71 -5.20
CA CYS A 22 -12.03 -7.51 -5.64
C CYS A 22 -13.01 -7.09 -4.55
N ASP A 23 -12.84 -5.88 -4.04
CA ASP A 23 -13.75 -5.26 -3.08
C ASP A 23 -14.58 -4.17 -3.76
N PHE A 24 -15.88 -4.39 -3.95
CA PHE A 24 -16.74 -3.49 -4.73
C PHE A 24 -17.45 -2.45 -3.87
N HIS A 25 -17.47 -1.21 -4.35
CA HIS A 25 -18.05 -0.01 -3.72
C HIS A 25 -19.06 0.67 -4.66
N GLY A 26 -20.01 -0.11 -5.20
CA GLY A 26 -20.99 0.41 -6.17
C GLY A 26 -20.45 0.41 -7.60
N ASP A 27 -19.98 1.57 -8.07
CA ASP A 27 -19.49 1.82 -9.43
C ASP A 27 -17.96 1.69 -9.57
N TYR A 28 -17.24 1.53 -8.46
CA TYR A 28 -15.81 1.24 -8.45
C TYR A 28 -15.49 0.08 -7.49
N GLY A 29 -14.23 -0.34 -7.47
CA GLY A 29 -13.73 -1.30 -6.50
C GLY A 29 -12.23 -1.20 -6.27
N TYR A 30 -11.72 -2.01 -5.35
CA TYR A 30 -10.29 -2.17 -5.10
C TYR A 30 -9.85 -3.61 -5.31
N SER A 31 -8.81 -3.78 -6.12
CA SER A 31 -8.16 -5.06 -6.38
C SER A 31 -6.97 -5.23 -5.45
N PHE A 32 -7.10 -6.11 -4.46
CA PHE A 32 -6.02 -6.50 -3.57
C PHE A 32 -5.20 -7.63 -4.18
N LEU A 33 -3.88 -7.45 -4.22
CA LEU A 33 -2.96 -8.44 -4.73
C LEU A 33 -2.47 -9.37 -3.62
N SER A 34 -2.58 -10.68 -3.82
CA SER A 34 -1.98 -11.66 -2.93
C SER A 34 -0.46 -11.73 -3.13
N LYS A 35 0.27 -12.26 -2.15
CA LYS A 35 1.71 -12.59 -2.29
C LYS A 35 2.03 -13.39 -3.57
N ALA A 36 1.17 -14.36 -3.89
CA ALA A 36 1.32 -15.20 -5.07
C ALA A 36 1.13 -14.39 -6.37
N ALA A 37 0.15 -13.48 -6.40
CA ALA A 37 -0.05 -12.59 -7.53
C ALA A 37 1.16 -11.66 -7.74
N ILE A 38 1.65 -11.01 -6.68
CA ILE A 38 2.85 -10.14 -6.74
C ILE A 38 4.08 -10.91 -7.24
N SER A 39 4.20 -12.19 -6.87
CA SER A 39 5.30 -13.05 -7.34
C SER A 39 5.18 -13.47 -8.81
N SER A 40 3.97 -13.44 -9.38
CA SER A 40 3.68 -13.99 -10.70
C SER A 40 3.49 -12.94 -11.80
N LEU A 41 2.99 -11.76 -11.41
CA LEU A 41 2.74 -10.62 -12.29
C LEU A 41 4.04 -10.10 -12.89
N THR A 42 3.94 -9.60 -14.13
CA THR A 42 5.04 -8.89 -14.81
C THR A 42 4.78 -7.40 -14.92
N SER A 43 3.52 -6.99 -14.87
CA SER A 43 3.08 -5.59 -14.82
C SER A 43 1.90 -5.41 -13.86
N LEU A 44 1.62 -4.16 -13.51
CA LEU A 44 0.45 -3.74 -12.72
C LEU A 44 -0.60 -3.02 -13.58
N ASP A 45 -0.35 -2.83 -14.88
CA ASP A 45 -1.18 -1.96 -15.73
C ASP A 45 -2.66 -2.37 -15.76
N TYR A 46 -2.95 -3.67 -15.68
CA TYR A 46 -4.32 -4.18 -15.64
C TYR A 46 -4.99 -4.09 -14.27
N VAL A 47 -4.21 -4.00 -13.19
CA VAL A 47 -4.72 -4.04 -11.80
C VAL A 47 -4.78 -2.65 -11.18
N CYS A 48 -3.83 -1.78 -11.52
CA CYS A 48 -3.63 -0.46 -10.90
C CYS A 48 -3.78 0.67 -11.93
N GLN A 49 -4.98 0.76 -12.51
CA GLN A 49 -5.34 1.75 -13.53
C GLN A 49 -5.58 3.13 -12.91
N TYR A 50 -6.31 3.19 -11.80
CA TYR A 50 -6.59 4.44 -11.10
C TYR A 50 -5.49 4.74 -10.08
N LYS A 51 -4.85 5.91 -10.22
CA LYS A 51 -3.60 6.26 -9.52
C LYS A 51 -3.76 7.38 -8.51
N GLN A 52 -4.97 7.91 -8.29
CA GLN A 52 -5.18 9.04 -7.38
C GLN A 52 -5.36 8.57 -5.92
N GLU A 53 -5.65 7.28 -5.71
CA GLU A 53 -5.78 6.70 -4.38
C GLU A 53 -5.39 5.22 -4.34
N ALA A 54 -5.06 4.74 -3.14
CA ALA A 54 -4.78 3.35 -2.84
C ALA A 54 -5.52 2.96 -1.56
N MET A 55 -6.14 1.79 -1.51
CA MET A 55 -6.69 1.28 -0.26
C MET A 55 -5.62 0.46 0.45
N VAL A 56 -5.35 0.73 1.73
CA VAL A 56 -4.46 -0.11 2.54
C VAL A 56 -5.26 -0.71 3.68
N ARG A 57 -5.17 -2.04 3.82
CA ARG A 57 -5.78 -2.80 4.91
C ARG A 57 -4.72 -3.28 5.87
N VAL A 58 -4.91 -3.02 7.16
CA VAL A 58 -4.11 -3.61 8.24
C VAL A 58 -4.80 -4.82 8.83
N LEU A 59 -4.01 -5.85 9.11
CA LEU A 59 -4.43 -6.98 9.96
C LEU A 59 -3.96 -6.70 11.39
N ARG A 60 -4.87 -6.81 12.36
CA ARG A 60 -4.59 -6.70 13.80
C ARG A 60 -4.77 -8.05 14.49
N PRO A 61 -4.18 -8.22 15.69
CA PRO A 61 -4.39 -9.41 16.51
C PRO A 61 -5.86 -9.79 16.64
N GLY A 62 -6.15 -11.09 16.56
CA GLY A 62 -7.52 -11.62 16.55
C GLY A 62 -8.19 -11.59 15.18
N GLY A 63 -7.45 -11.32 14.10
CA GLY A 63 -7.97 -11.36 12.73
C GLY A 63 -8.78 -10.12 12.32
N ILE A 64 -8.72 -9.05 13.12
CA ILE A 64 -9.47 -7.81 12.87
C ILE A 64 -8.80 -7.04 11.73
N GLN A 65 -9.61 -6.60 10.75
CA GLN A 65 -9.12 -5.83 9.61
C GLN A 65 -9.65 -4.39 9.68
N ARG A 66 -8.80 -3.43 9.33
CA ARG A 66 -9.17 -2.02 9.21
C ARG A 66 -8.60 -1.43 7.94
N GLU A 67 -9.27 -0.45 7.35
CA GLU A 67 -8.87 0.12 6.06
C GLU A 67 -8.64 1.64 6.09
N SER A 68 -7.68 2.07 5.29
CA SER A 68 -7.36 3.47 5.03
C SER A 68 -7.23 3.70 3.54
N VAL A 69 -7.97 4.65 3.00
CA VAL A 69 -7.76 5.17 1.64
C VAL A 69 -6.65 6.21 1.70
N LEU A 70 -5.52 5.88 1.10
CA LEU A 70 -4.37 6.74 0.97
C LEU A 70 -4.45 7.57 -0.31
N LYS A 71 -4.08 8.84 -0.21
CA LYS A 71 -3.93 9.77 -1.34
C LYS A 71 -2.66 10.58 -1.17
N GLN A 72 -2.23 11.25 -2.24
CA GLN A 72 -1.29 12.36 -2.08
C GLN A 72 -1.85 13.38 -1.07
N LEU A 73 -0.99 14.13 -0.39
CA LEU A 73 -1.44 15.29 0.39
C LEU A 73 -2.31 16.19 -0.48
N HIS A 74 -3.33 16.80 0.11
CA HIS A 74 -4.31 17.57 -0.64
C HIS A 74 -3.67 18.61 -1.58
N ARG A 75 -2.62 19.28 -1.10
CA ARG A 75 -1.84 20.27 -1.85
C ARG A 75 -1.15 19.76 -3.13
N TYR A 76 -0.99 18.44 -3.28
CA TYR A 76 -0.29 17.81 -4.38
C TYR A 76 -1.21 17.04 -5.33
N GLN A 77 -2.46 16.79 -4.95
CA GLN A 77 -3.39 15.96 -5.73
C GLN A 77 -3.68 16.51 -7.14
N ALA A 78 -3.55 17.82 -7.36
CA ALA A 78 -3.74 18.43 -8.67
C ALA A 78 -2.55 18.22 -9.64
N VAL A 79 -1.37 17.86 -9.13
CA VAL A 79 -0.12 17.80 -9.91
C VAL A 79 0.47 16.40 -9.93
N TYR A 80 0.31 15.65 -8.83
CA TYR A 80 0.88 14.34 -8.65
C TYR A 80 -0.21 13.31 -8.39
N SER A 81 -0.05 12.14 -9.00
CA SER A 81 -0.76 10.92 -8.65
C SER A 81 0.13 10.02 -7.79
N LEU A 82 -0.43 9.01 -7.15
CA LEU A 82 0.36 7.92 -6.59
C LEU A 82 1.02 7.13 -7.72
N SER A 83 2.14 6.47 -7.44
CA SER A 83 2.77 5.56 -8.40
C SER A 83 2.92 4.17 -7.81
N PHE A 84 2.50 3.16 -8.57
CA PHE A 84 2.60 1.76 -8.19
C PHE A 84 3.67 1.09 -9.04
N PHE A 85 4.55 0.33 -8.40
CA PHE A 85 5.60 -0.43 -9.08
C PHE A 85 5.72 -1.83 -8.54
N LEU A 86 6.02 -2.77 -9.44
CA LEU A 86 6.40 -4.12 -9.08
C LEU A 86 7.92 -4.25 -9.19
N ASN A 87 8.59 -4.56 -8.06
CA ASN A 87 10.03 -4.79 -7.98
C ASN A 87 10.96 -3.65 -8.45
N ARG A 88 10.43 -2.43 -8.58
CA ARG A 88 11.15 -1.23 -9.02
C ARG A 88 10.63 0.03 -8.31
N TYR A 89 11.24 1.18 -8.58
CA TYR A 89 10.97 2.45 -7.90
C TYR A 89 11.29 3.67 -8.81
N ASP A 90 10.92 3.61 -10.09
CA ASP A 90 11.38 4.57 -11.11
C ASP A 90 11.02 6.02 -10.76
N GLY A 91 12.03 6.89 -10.58
CA GLY A 91 11.84 8.30 -10.19
C GLY A 91 11.65 8.55 -8.69
N TYR A 92 11.75 7.50 -7.87
CA TYR A 92 11.61 7.52 -6.41
C TYR A 92 12.83 6.91 -5.73
N ASN A 93 12.94 7.06 -4.40
CA ASN A 93 14.08 6.51 -3.68
C ASN A 93 13.91 5.02 -3.39
N ALA A 94 15.01 4.27 -3.39
CA ALA A 94 14.95 2.82 -3.14
C ALA A 94 14.43 2.50 -1.73
N PRO A 95 13.68 1.37 -1.56
CA PRO A 95 13.37 0.88 -0.22
C PRO A 95 14.66 0.50 0.53
N LEU A 96 14.63 0.63 1.85
CA LEU A 96 15.72 0.20 2.71
C LEU A 96 15.84 -1.34 2.68
N ASN A 97 14.72 -2.04 2.81
CA ASN A 97 14.64 -3.47 2.56
C ASN A 97 14.55 -3.74 1.05
N ARG A 98 15.63 -4.28 0.46
CA ARG A 98 15.69 -4.63 -0.98
C ARG A 98 15.25 -6.07 -1.27
N LEU A 99 14.15 -6.49 -0.65
CA LEU A 99 13.65 -7.86 -0.74
C LEU A 99 12.64 -7.97 -1.87
N GLN A 100 12.84 -8.92 -2.78
CA GLN A 100 11.89 -9.21 -3.85
C GLN A 100 11.14 -10.54 -3.59
N PRO A 101 9.91 -10.67 -4.09
CA PRO A 101 9.16 -9.64 -4.80
C PRO A 101 8.48 -8.64 -3.85
N TYR A 102 8.26 -7.40 -4.32
CA TYR A 102 7.57 -6.34 -3.58
C TYR A 102 6.71 -5.47 -4.48
N LEU A 103 5.66 -4.91 -3.86
CA LEU A 103 4.83 -3.86 -4.42
C LEU A 103 5.20 -2.53 -3.75
N TYR A 104 5.55 -1.54 -4.56
CA TYR A 104 5.95 -0.21 -4.11
C TYR A 104 4.85 0.79 -4.43
N LEU A 105 4.42 1.53 -3.41
CA LEU A 105 3.48 2.62 -3.51
C LEU A 105 4.21 3.93 -3.19
N ALA A 106 4.39 4.76 -4.20
CA ALA A 106 5.11 6.01 -4.14
C ALA A 106 4.17 7.22 -4.02
N PHE A 107 4.59 8.22 -3.24
CA PHE A 107 3.94 9.51 -3.11
C PHE A 107 4.71 10.57 -3.90
N LEU A 108 5.56 11.38 -3.25
CA LEU A 108 6.26 12.46 -3.95
C LEU A 108 7.51 11.95 -4.69
N PRO A 109 7.70 12.31 -5.97
CA PRO A 109 8.91 11.93 -6.72
C PRO A 109 10.15 12.64 -6.18
N ILE A 110 11.34 12.08 -6.44
CA ILE A 110 12.63 12.67 -6.00
C ILE A 110 12.74 14.14 -6.43
N SER A 111 12.25 14.48 -7.63
CA SER A 111 12.28 15.85 -8.17
C SER A 111 11.57 16.88 -7.29
N MET A 112 10.63 16.45 -6.43
CA MET A 112 9.92 17.30 -5.47
C MET A 112 10.37 17.03 -4.03
N ALA A 113 10.52 15.77 -3.65
CA ALA A 113 10.85 15.37 -2.28
C ALA A 113 12.28 15.75 -1.86
N ASN A 114 13.21 15.91 -2.82
CA ASN A 114 14.63 16.22 -2.54
C ASN A 114 14.91 17.69 -2.17
N VAL A 115 13.89 18.45 -1.80
CA VAL A 115 14.00 19.88 -1.49
C VAL A 115 13.76 20.09 0.00
N LYS A 116 14.75 20.66 0.69
CA LYS A 116 14.62 21.04 2.09
C LYS A 116 13.50 22.07 2.25
N GLY A 117 12.67 21.91 3.28
CA GLY A 117 11.50 22.74 3.50
C GLY A 117 10.25 22.30 2.72
N THR A 118 10.35 21.31 1.83
CA THR A 118 9.17 20.70 1.22
C THR A 118 8.31 20.03 2.27
N VAL A 119 7.01 20.30 2.24
CA VAL A 119 6.03 19.55 3.03
C VAL A 119 5.82 18.20 2.38
N GLN A 120 6.09 17.13 3.09
CA GLN A 120 5.90 15.76 2.62
C GLN A 120 4.91 15.02 3.53
N GLY A 121 4.41 13.88 3.07
CA GLY A 121 3.44 13.07 3.81
C GLY A 121 2.40 12.46 2.88
N TYR A 122 1.23 12.15 3.43
CA TYR A 122 0.10 11.54 2.71
C TYR A 122 -1.23 11.94 3.36
N SER A 123 -2.32 11.79 2.62
CA SER A 123 -3.66 11.85 3.17
C SER A 123 -4.15 10.43 3.45
N ALA A 124 -4.77 10.19 4.60
CA ALA A 124 -5.42 8.91 4.93
C ALA A 124 -6.85 9.17 5.43
N ASN A 125 -7.84 8.57 4.77
CA ASN A 125 -9.26 8.76 5.08
C ASN A 125 -9.67 10.25 5.20
N GLY A 126 -9.10 11.10 4.35
CA GLY A 126 -9.39 12.55 4.30
C GLY A 126 -8.60 13.41 5.29
N VAL A 127 -7.72 12.82 6.11
CA VAL A 127 -6.85 13.55 7.03
C VAL A 127 -5.43 13.60 6.49
N ASP A 128 -4.87 14.80 6.37
CA ASP A 128 -3.49 15.00 5.92
C ASP A 128 -2.52 14.78 7.10
N PHE A 129 -1.68 13.75 6.97
CA PHE A 129 -0.55 13.49 7.84
C PHE A 129 0.70 13.99 7.13
N ASN A 130 1.25 15.11 7.60
CA ASN A 130 2.38 15.77 6.95
C ASN A 130 3.45 16.25 7.93
N PHE A 131 4.60 16.61 7.36
CA PHE A 131 5.73 17.21 8.04
C PHE A 131 6.51 18.07 7.05
N THR A 132 7.31 19.00 7.56
CA THR A 132 8.24 19.78 6.74
C THR A 132 9.61 19.11 6.75
N SER A 133 10.12 18.73 5.57
CA SER A 133 11.42 18.07 5.43
C SER A 133 12.56 18.96 5.93
N SER A 134 13.36 18.44 6.87
CA SER A 134 14.46 19.16 7.52
C SER A 134 15.77 19.14 6.73
N ASP A 135 15.96 18.14 5.88
CA ASP A 135 17.22 17.82 5.21
C ASP A 135 17.09 17.57 3.71
N GLY A 136 15.85 17.56 3.17
CA GLY A 136 15.61 17.25 1.76
C GLY A 136 15.78 15.77 1.43
N ASN A 137 15.76 14.85 2.39
CA ASN A 137 15.77 13.42 2.06
C ASN A 137 14.48 13.04 1.26
N PRO A 138 14.61 12.40 0.09
CA PRO A 138 13.49 12.20 -0.83
C PRO A 138 12.66 10.93 -0.58
N ASN A 139 12.84 10.22 0.53
CA ASN A 139 11.98 9.07 0.86
C ASN A 139 10.51 9.52 0.99
N SER A 140 9.61 8.87 0.25
CA SER A 140 8.18 9.18 0.24
C SER A 140 7.37 7.98 -0.28
N TYR A 141 7.30 6.89 0.51
CA TYR A 141 6.74 5.62 0.03
C TYR A 141 6.23 4.68 1.11
N PHE A 142 5.44 3.71 0.63
CA PHE A 142 5.05 2.47 1.31
C PHE A 142 5.50 1.29 0.43
N VAL A 143 6.05 0.25 1.02
CA VAL A 143 6.46 -0.97 0.30
C VAL A 143 5.93 -2.20 1.02
N PHE A 144 5.37 -3.13 0.25
CA PHE A 144 4.77 -4.37 0.73
C PHE A 144 5.53 -5.56 0.15
N PHE A 145 6.10 -6.39 1.02
CA PHE A 145 7.02 -7.46 0.66
C PHE A 145 6.30 -8.80 0.57
N ALA A 146 6.27 -9.36 -0.64
CA ALA A 146 5.65 -10.65 -0.89
C ALA A 146 6.60 -11.85 -0.71
N GLY A 147 7.91 -11.59 -0.65
CA GLY A 147 8.92 -12.60 -0.37
C GLY A 147 8.90 -13.12 1.06
N ASN A 148 9.23 -14.40 1.25
CA ASN A 148 9.25 -15.08 2.55
C ASN A 148 10.63 -15.05 3.24
N GLN A 149 11.62 -14.34 2.69
CA GLN A 149 13.00 -14.36 3.20
C GLN A 149 13.50 -12.95 3.51
N GLY A 150 14.24 -12.81 4.63
CA GLY A 150 15.17 -11.70 4.83
C GLY A 150 14.60 -10.36 5.30
N PHE A 151 13.32 -10.26 5.71
CA PHE A 151 12.78 -9.05 6.35
C PHE A 151 13.39 -8.87 7.75
N SER A 152 14.63 -8.39 7.79
CA SER A 152 15.48 -8.34 8.98
C SER A 152 15.74 -6.93 9.48
N ILE A 153 15.60 -5.91 8.61
CA ILE A 153 15.81 -4.53 9.01
C ILE A 153 14.59 -4.11 9.85
N SER A 154 14.81 -4.07 11.16
CA SER A 154 13.90 -3.48 12.14
C SER A 154 14.35 -2.04 12.36
N ARG A 155 13.59 -1.06 11.88
CA ARG A 155 13.91 0.35 12.14
C ARG A 155 12.65 1.14 12.43
N LEU A 156 12.67 1.77 13.61
CA LEU A 156 11.64 2.65 14.09
C LEU A 156 12.23 4.05 14.27
N LEU A 157 11.99 4.92 13.30
CA LEU A 157 12.11 6.36 13.46
C LEU A 157 10.69 6.90 13.51
N ASN A 158 10.12 6.89 14.71
CA ASN A 158 8.70 7.19 14.89
C ASN A 158 8.44 8.71 14.74
N SER A 159 7.35 9.03 14.06
CA SER A 159 6.73 10.36 14.06
C SER A 159 5.21 10.18 14.20
N SER A 160 4.49 11.21 14.62
CA SER A 160 3.01 11.16 14.61
C SER A 160 2.47 10.91 13.20
N MET A 161 3.15 11.46 12.19
CA MET A 161 2.82 11.31 10.77
C MET A 161 2.96 9.87 10.29
N ILE A 162 4.05 9.17 10.62
CA ILE A 162 4.36 7.86 10.01
C ILE A 162 3.32 6.78 10.33
N ASN A 163 2.66 6.87 11.49
CA ASN A 163 1.60 5.94 11.92
C ASN A 163 0.17 6.41 11.61
N GLY A 164 0.01 7.61 11.03
CA GLY A 164 -1.30 8.24 10.77
C GLY A 164 -2.27 7.35 10.00
N TRP A 165 -1.80 6.59 9.02
CA TRP A 165 -2.62 5.65 8.26
C TRP A 165 -3.17 4.48 9.09
N ILE A 166 -2.50 4.07 10.17
CA ILE A 166 -2.96 3.00 11.08
C ILE A 166 -3.99 3.57 12.07
N THR A 167 -3.76 4.80 12.53
CA THR A 167 -4.64 5.46 13.52
C THR A 167 -5.94 5.94 12.87
N ALA A 168 -5.89 6.43 11.63
CA ALA A 168 -7.06 6.87 10.85
C ALA A 168 -7.85 5.71 10.22
N ALA A 169 -7.34 4.47 10.30
CA ALA A 169 -8.01 3.31 9.71
C ALA A 169 -9.39 3.09 10.32
N GLN A 170 -10.36 2.72 9.48
CA GLN A 170 -11.75 2.47 9.86
C GLN A 170 -12.04 0.98 9.90
N ASP A 171 -13.01 0.58 10.72
CA ASP A 171 -13.44 -0.81 10.79
C ASP A 171 -14.15 -1.20 9.50
N ILE A 172 -13.93 -2.43 9.04
CA ILE A 172 -14.60 -2.97 7.85
C ILE A 172 -15.52 -4.11 8.28
N THR A 173 -16.57 -4.36 7.50
CA THR A 173 -17.49 -5.46 7.76
C THR A 173 -16.85 -6.79 7.36
N THR A 174 -17.21 -7.87 8.07
CA THR A 174 -16.55 -9.18 7.93
C THR A 174 -16.75 -9.83 6.57
N ASP A 175 -17.82 -9.50 5.85
CA ASP A 175 -18.08 -9.92 4.46
C ASP A 175 -17.08 -9.33 3.46
N ARG A 176 -16.42 -8.22 3.83
CA ARG A 176 -15.37 -7.57 3.03
C ARG A 176 -13.96 -7.95 3.47
N TYR A 177 -13.80 -8.79 4.49
CA TYR A 177 -12.48 -9.20 4.97
C TYR A 177 -11.70 -9.93 3.88
N LEU A 178 -10.43 -9.58 3.74
CA LEU A 178 -9.50 -10.39 2.97
C LEU A 178 -9.33 -11.75 3.67
N PRO A 179 -9.28 -12.88 2.94
CA PRO A 179 -9.07 -14.20 3.54
C PRO A 179 -7.79 -14.25 4.38
N ALA A 180 -7.92 -14.64 5.67
CA ALA A 180 -6.83 -14.60 6.64
C ALA A 180 -6.41 -15.97 7.23
N THR A 181 -7.08 -17.09 6.89
CA THR A 181 -6.90 -18.38 7.60
C THR A 181 -6.10 -19.48 6.86
N THR A 182 -5.12 -20.03 7.59
CA THR A 182 -4.43 -21.34 7.54
C THR A 182 -3.86 -21.88 6.21
N GLN A 183 -2.53 -21.80 6.16
CA GLN A 183 -1.52 -22.69 5.57
C GLN A 183 -1.34 -22.83 4.05
N LYS A 184 -2.31 -22.54 3.17
CA LYS A 184 -2.05 -22.68 1.71
C LYS A 184 -2.76 -21.69 0.79
N ASN A 185 -3.66 -20.86 1.30
CA ASN A 185 -4.52 -20.03 0.46
C ASN A 185 -4.31 -18.52 0.70
N LYS A 186 -3.26 -18.00 0.03
CA LYS A 186 -3.15 -16.64 -0.57
C LYS A 186 -3.06 -15.43 0.38
N GLY A 187 -1.95 -15.34 1.10
CA GLY A 187 -1.62 -14.21 1.98
C GLY A 187 -1.57 -12.84 1.29
N TYR A 188 -2.64 -12.07 1.44
CA TYR A 188 -2.72 -10.65 1.06
C TYR A 188 -1.92 -9.77 2.02
N PHE A 189 -1.88 -10.13 3.31
CA PHE A 189 -1.16 -9.37 4.33
C PHE A 189 0.34 -9.68 4.29
N MET A 190 1.11 -8.62 4.06
CA MET A 190 2.55 -8.65 3.85
C MET A 190 3.27 -7.87 4.95
N PRO A 191 4.52 -8.25 5.29
CA PRO A 191 5.45 -7.33 5.90
C PRO A 191 5.58 -6.06 5.04
N PHE A 192 5.74 -4.92 5.69
CA PHE A 192 5.84 -3.64 5.00
C PHE A 192 6.92 -2.74 5.59
N GLU A 193 7.34 -1.78 4.77
CA GLU A 193 8.19 -0.65 5.12
C GLU A 193 7.47 0.64 4.69
N VAL A 194 7.42 1.64 5.58
CA VAL A 194 6.93 2.98 5.26
C VAL A 194 8.03 3.97 5.62
N HIS A 195 8.42 4.82 4.67
CA HIS A 195 9.54 5.73 4.86
C HIS A 195 9.26 7.09 4.26
N PHE A 196 9.39 8.10 5.11
CA PHE A 196 9.41 9.50 4.73
C PHE A 196 10.69 10.16 5.24
N GLY A 197 11.40 10.87 4.36
CA GLY A 197 12.72 11.43 4.66
C GLY A 197 12.71 12.52 5.73
N GLY A 198 13.89 12.94 6.20
CA GLY A 198 14.02 14.00 7.20
C GLY A 198 13.36 13.63 8.51
N SER A 199 12.44 14.47 8.97
CA SER A 199 11.64 14.26 10.18
C SER A 199 10.38 13.41 9.97
N GLY A 200 10.17 12.88 8.76
CA GLY A 200 8.97 12.10 8.41
C GLY A 200 8.92 10.73 9.08
N GLY A 201 10.07 10.06 9.19
CA GLY A 201 10.20 8.81 9.92
C GLY A 201 10.22 7.55 9.04
N LEU A 202 10.43 6.42 9.69
CA LEU A 202 10.56 5.11 9.08
C LEU A 202 9.98 4.06 10.03
N ILE A 203 9.08 3.24 9.53
CA ILE A 203 8.53 2.09 10.25
C ILE A 203 8.61 0.85 9.38
N THR A 204 8.94 -0.25 10.03
CA THR A 204 8.86 -1.59 9.45
C THR A 204 7.87 -2.42 10.24
N SER A 205 7.09 -3.28 9.60
CA SER A 205 6.01 -4.06 10.25
C SER A 205 6.43 -4.80 11.53
N ASN A 206 7.66 -5.33 11.58
CA ASN A 206 8.25 -5.97 12.77
C ASN A 206 8.47 -5.04 13.98
N THR A 207 8.34 -3.72 13.81
CA THR A 207 8.43 -2.73 14.90
C THR A 207 7.07 -2.34 15.49
N ILE A 208 5.96 -2.82 14.91
CA ILE A 208 4.60 -2.40 15.27
C ILE A 208 3.86 -3.59 15.87
N THR A 209 3.75 -3.64 17.19
CA THR A 209 3.24 -4.81 17.93
C THR A 209 1.75 -5.10 17.76
N HIS A 210 0.97 -4.13 17.28
CA HIS A 210 -0.48 -4.25 17.11
C HIS A 210 -0.90 -4.40 15.63
N VAL A 211 0.04 -4.68 14.73
CA VAL A 211 -0.20 -4.93 13.31
C VAL A 211 0.53 -6.21 12.89
N GLU A 212 -0.19 -7.16 12.32
CA GLU A 212 0.35 -8.44 11.87
C GLU A 212 0.80 -8.40 10.39
N GLY A 213 0.32 -7.41 9.64
CA GLY A 213 0.70 -7.17 8.26
C GLY A 213 -0.24 -6.17 7.59
N ALA A 214 0.08 -5.80 6.35
CA ALA A 214 -0.75 -4.92 5.55
C ALA A 214 -0.91 -5.43 4.12
N ALA A 215 -2.06 -5.12 3.52
CA ALA A 215 -2.38 -5.38 2.12
C ALA A 215 -2.69 -4.04 1.44
N VAL A 216 -2.39 -3.94 0.15
CA VAL A 216 -2.72 -2.76 -0.65
C VAL A 216 -3.62 -3.17 -1.82
N GLY A 217 -4.64 -2.37 -2.03
CA GLY A 217 -5.64 -2.49 -3.07
C GLY A 217 -5.55 -1.31 -4.03
N CYS A 218 -5.51 -1.61 -5.32
CA CYS A 218 -5.55 -0.62 -6.38
C CYS A 218 -6.98 -0.39 -6.84
N ARG A 219 -7.38 0.87 -7.03
CA ARG A 219 -8.72 1.19 -7.50
C ARG A 219 -8.88 0.83 -8.99
N PHE A 220 -10.07 0.33 -9.31
CA PHE A 220 -10.58 0.15 -10.67
C PHE A 220 -12.03 0.63 -10.73
N ASP A 221 -12.47 1.11 -11.90
CA ASP A 221 -13.88 1.44 -12.13
C ASP A 221 -14.57 0.22 -12.75
N LYS A 222 -15.86 0.02 -12.47
CA LYS A 222 -16.60 -1.19 -12.85
C LYS A 222 -16.85 -1.32 -14.36
N ASP A 223 -16.75 -0.21 -15.09
CA ASP A 223 -17.14 -0.09 -16.50
C ASP A 223 -15.95 0.00 -17.48
N THR A 224 -14.75 -0.40 -17.06
CA THR A 224 -13.57 -0.59 -17.93
C THR A 224 -13.29 -2.07 -18.15
#